data_AF-A0A831YCX0-F1
#
_entry.id   AF-A0A831YCX0-F1
#
_cell.length_a   1.000
_cell.length_b   1.000
_cell.length_c   1.000
_cell.angle_alpha   90.00
_cell.angle_beta   90.00
_cell.angle_gamma   90.00
#
_symmetry.space_group_name_H-M   'P 1'
#
loop_
_entity.id
_entity.type
_entity.pdbx_description
1 polymer ?
#
loop_
_entity_poly.entity_id
_entity_poly.type
_entity_poly.pdbx_seq_one_letter_code
_entity_poly.pdbx_strand_id
1 'polypeptide(L)'
;ASSGSQKSGTLGNCSVVIDNTNTSSSLNGDGEFIIDFDCTGNYTVNLYPESGSPTVDMYFANIFGDSEFLNFTQTDVYGGYLGTVGIPATSPYVIAVGALTSKPIDIITSKSFIDLGKIAYFSSRGPTRDGRIKPDITAPGYYVLSALAGTSNYITKAGTSMASPVVAGIVAQLLEVNSNLDVFQVKDILSKTALSDSYTFTLPNYTYGYGKVSITPSTFNLFPATSPSNPQTTSASSGGASSGGGGGCSMLQYTDLTFILLSLLTVIILRKLNRRFA
;
A
#
# COMPACT_ATOMS: atom_id res chain seq x y z
N ALA A 1 -19.59 -12.90 -18.63
CA ALA A 1 -18.89 -14.12 -19.07
C ALA A 1 -19.15 -15.19 -18.01
N SER A 2 -19.38 -16.45 -18.38
CA SER A 2 -19.47 -17.54 -17.38
C SER A 2 -18.09 -17.88 -16.85
N SER A 3 -18.02 -18.61 -15.74
CA SER A 3 -16.76 -19.15 -15.21
C SER A 3 -16.00 -19.94 -16.28
N GLY A 4 -14.69 -19.70 -16.42
CA GLY A 4 -13.82 -20.35 -17.39
C GLY A 4 -13.91 -19.80 -18.82
N SER A 5 -14.51 -18.61 -19.00
CA SER A 5 -14.70 -18.02 -20.33
C SER A 5 -14.24 -16.57 -20.41
N GLN A 6 -13.84 -16.16 -21.61
CA GLN A 6 -13.66 -14.76 -21.96
C GLN A 6 -14.80 -14.34 -22.89
N LYS A 7 -15.30 -13.11 -22.72
CA LYS A 7 -16.30 -12.53 -23.62
C LYS A 7 -15.94 -11.09 -23.93
N SER A 8 -15.90 -10.73 -25.20
CA SER A 8 -15.75 -9.36 -25.68
C SER A 8 -17.06 -8.84 -26.28
N GLY A 9 -17.20 -7.52 -26.30
CA GLY A 9 -18.35 -6.85 -26.90
C GLY A 9 -18.15 -5.33 -26.94
N THR A 10 -19.15 -4.62 -27.46
CA THR A 10 -19.13 -3.15 -27.52
C THR A 10 -20.30 -2.56 -26.74
N LEU A 11 -20.02 -1.49 -25.98
CA LEU A 11 -21.01 -0.64 -25.33
C LEU A 11 -20.93 0.75 -25.99
N GLY A 12 -21.71 0.96 -27.06
CA GLY A 12 -21.57 2.15 -27.90
C GLY A 12 -20.22 2.15 -28.63
N ASN A 13 -19.41 3.18 -28.41
CA ASN A 13 -18.04 3.27 -28.93
C ASN A 13 -16.99 2.62 -28.03
N CYS A 14 -17.39 2.05 -26.89
CA CYS A 14 -16.47 1.39 -25.97
C CYS A 14 -16.30 -0.09 -26.29
N SER A 15 -15.06 -0.54 -26.47
CA SER A 15 -14.73 -1.97 -26.48
C SER A 15 -14.58 -2.48 -25.05
N VAL A 16 -15.27 -3.57 -24.72
CA VAL A 16 -15.25 -4.17 -23.37
C VAL A 16 -14.86 -5.64 -23.47
N VAL A 17 -13.90 -6.05 -22.65
CA VAL A 17 -13.47 -7.45 -22.50
C VAL A 17 -13.71 -7.89 -21.06
N ILE A 18 -14.45 -8.97 -20.88
CA ILE A 18 -14.59 -9.66 -19.60
C ILE A 18 -13.80 -10.95 -19.69
N ASP A 19 -12.67 -11.02 -19.00
CA ASP A 19 -11.87 -12.23 -18.85
C ASP A 19 -12.18 -12.90 -17.52
N ASN A 20 -12.91 -14.01 -17.57
CA ASN A 20 -13.22 -14.88 -16.42
C ASN A 20 -12.61 -16.27 -16.64
N THR A 21 -11.44 -16.34 -17.28
CA THR A 21 -10.74 -17.62 -17.52
C THR A 21 -9.96 -18.09 -16.29
N ASN A 22 -9.49 -17.16 -15.45
CA ASN A 22 -8.77 -17.48 -14.22
C ASN A 22 -9.71 -17.80 -13.05
N THR A 23 -10.26 -19.01 -13.05
CA THR A 23 -11.25 -19.42 -12.04
C THR A 23 -10.66 -19.79 -10.67
N SER A 24 -9.33 -19.75 -10.52
CA SER A 24 -8.64 -20.06 -9.27
C SER A 24 -7.26 -19.38 -9.22
N SER A 25 -7.17 -18.29 -8.48
CA SER A 25 -5.93 -17.61 -8.15
C SER A 25 -4.95 -18.54 -7.44
N SER A 26 -3.69 -18.53 -7.88
CA SER A 26 -2.61 -19.30 -7.25
C SER A 26 -2.25 -18.81 -5.85
N LEU A 27 -2.69 -17.61 -5.46
CA LEU A 27 -2.38 -16.99 -4.17
C LEU A 27 -3.30 -17.44 -3.05
N ASN A 28 -4.59 -17.60 -3.35
CA ASN A 28 -5.62 -17.86 -2.33
C ASN A 28 -6.73 -18.83 -2.79
N GLY A 29 -6.70 -19.32 -4.03
CA GLY A 29 -7.71 -20.23 -4.58
C GLY A 29 -9.05 -19.56 -4.95
N ASP A 30 -9.15 -18.23 -4.83
CA ASP A 30 -10.35 -17.50 -5.21
C ASP A 30 -10.48 -17.36 -6.73
N GLY A 31 -11.71 -17.31 -7.24
CA GLY A 31 -11.95 -16.94 -8.62
C GLY A 31 -11.56 -15.47 -8.87
N GLU A 32 -10.91 -15.21 -10.00
CA GLU A 32 -10.53 -13.87 -10.45
C GLU A 32 -11.11 -13.61 -11.83
N PHE A 33 -11.65 -12.41 -12.03
CA PHE A 33 -12.05 -11.95 -13.35
C PHE A 33 -11.59 -10.51 -13.55
N ILE A 34 -11.27 -10.18 -14.80
CA ILE A 34 -10.86 -8.85 -15.23
C ILE A 34 -11.93 -8.31 -16.15
N ILE A 35 -12.32 -7.06 -15.95
CA ILE A 35 -13.14 -6.31 -16.90
C ILE A 35 -12.30 -5.16 -17.40
N ASP A 36 -12.02 -5.17 -18.70
CA ASP A 36 -11.29 -4.12 -19.39
C ASP A 36 -12.25 -3.25 -20.19
N PHE A 37 -12.07 -1.93 -20.07
CA PHE A 37 -12.84 -0.91 -20.77
C PHE A 37 -11.86 -0.06 -21.57
N ASP A 38 -11.85 -0.22 -22.90
CA ASP A 38 -10.98 0.55 -23.80
C ASP A 38 -11.67 1.85 -24.22
N CYS A 39 -12.00 2.70 -23.23
CA CYS A 39 -12.79 3.91 -23.40
C CYS A 39 -12.91 4.71 -22.09
N THR A 40 -13.38 5.97 -22.19
CA THR A 40 -13.78 6.78 -21.03
C THR A 40 -15.29 6.87 -20.93
N GLY A 41 -15.84 6.69 -19.73
CA GLY A 41 -17.26 6.86 -19.46
C GLY A 41 -17.68 6.30 -18.11
N ASN A 42 -18.98 6.36 -17.85
CA ASN A 42 -19.59 5.78 -16.65
C ASN A 42 -20.21 4.44 -17.00
N TYR A 43 -19.76 3.38 -16.33
CA TYR A 43 -20.23 2.02 -16.58
C TYR A 43 -20.80 1.40 -15.31
N THR A 44 -21.87 0.63 -15.47
CA THR A 44 -22.43 -0.17 -14.38
C THR A 44 -22.04 -1.63 -14.58
N VAL A 45 -21.34 -2.19 -13.61
CA VAL A 45 -21.00 -3.61 -13.57
C VAL A 45 -22.01 -4.32 -12.68
N ASN A 46 -22.87 -5.15 -13.26
CA ASN A 46 -23.81 -5.98 -12.52
C ASN A 46 -23.25 -7.39 -12.35
N LEU A 47 -23.02 -7.81 -11.11
CA LEU A 47 -22.53 -9.14 -10.78
C LEU A 47 -23.69 -9.99 -10.23
N TYR A 48 -23.93 -11.14 -10.86
CA TYR A 48 -24.95 -12.09 -10.45
C TYR A 48 -24.27 -13.40 -10.06
N PRO A 49 -24.38 -13.85 -8.79
CA PRO A 49 -23.81 -15.12 -8.39
C PRO A 49 -24.58 -16.27 -9.04
N GLU A 50 -23.86 -17.22 -9.65
CA GLU A 50 -24.47 -18.45 -10.17
C GLU A 50 -25.03 -19.33 -9.03
N SER A 51 -24.39 -19.27 -7.85
CA SER A 51 -24.87 -19.93 -6.63
C SER A 51 -24.33 -19.24 -5.36
N GLY A 52 -25.01 -19.45 -4.24
CA GLY A 52 -24.60 -18.97 -2.92
C GLY A 52 -24.73 -17.44 -2.74
N SER A 53 -23.98 -16.91 -1.78
CA SER A 53 -23.87 -15.47 -1.51
C SER A 53 -22.40 -15.07 -1.46
N PRO A 54 -21.70 -15.14 -2.61
CA PRO A 54 -20.28 -14.84 -2.65
C PRO A 54 -20.08 -13.35 -2.39
N THR A 55 -18.91 -13.04 -1.86
CA THR A 55 -18.42 -11.69 -1.67
C THR A 55 -17.26 -11.48 -2.64
N VAL A 56 -17.05 -10.24 -3.08
CA VAL A 56 -16.03 -9.88 -4.07
C VAL A 56 -15.27 -8.66 -3.57
N ASP A 57 -13.95 -8.68 -3.72
CA ASP A 57 -13.12 -7.49 -3.61
C ASP A 57 -12.95 -6.91 -5.02
N MET A 58 -13.14 -5.60 -5.19
CA MET A 58 -12.97 -4.93 -6.48
C MET A 58 -11.88 -3.87 -6.39
N TYR A 59 -11.01 -3.83 -7.40
CA TYR A 59 -9.95 -2.84 -7.52
C TYR A 59 -9.68 -2.51 -8.98
N PHE A 60 -9.07 -1.35 -9.22
CA PHE A 60 -8.57 -0.98 -10.55
C PHE A 60 -7.16 -1.55 -10.73
N ALA A 61 -6.97 -2.44 -11.70
CA ALA A 61 -5.69 -3.11 -11.96
C ALA A 61 -4.69 -2.19 -12.70
N ASN A 62 -5.18 -1.35 -13.61
CA ASN A 62 -4.39 -0.37 -14.37
C ASN A 62 -4.94 1.04 -14.12
N ILE A 63 -4.24 1.82 -13.32
CA ILE A 63 -4.58 3.20 -12.98
C ILE A 63 -3.84 4.15 -13.93
N PHE A 64 -4.33 4.24 -15.17
CA PHE A 64 -4.02 5.36 -16.04
C PHE A 64 -5.29 6.20 -16.18
N GLY A 65 -5.41 7.27 -15.38
CA GLY A 65 -6.55 8.19 -15.40
C GLY A 65 -7.32 8.27 -14.09
N ASP A 66 -8.41 9.06 -14.10
CA ASP A 66 -9.25 9.35 -12.94
C ASP A 66 -10.36 8.29 -12.76
N SER A 67 -10.00 7.00 -12.74
CA SER A 67 -10.96 5.91 -12.53
C SER A 67 -11.43 5.90 -11.07
N GLU A 68 -12.75 5.89 -10.88
CA GLU A 68 -13.37 5.80 -9.56
C GLU A 68 -14.60 4.90 -9.61
N PHE A 69 -14.90 4.26 -8.48
CA PHE A 69 -16.19 3.59 -8.32
C PHE A 69 -17.26 4.65 -8.07
N LEU A 70 -18.34 4.64 -8.86
CA LEU A 70 -19.38 5.67 -8.82
C LEU A 70 -20.66 5.27 -8.09
N ASN A 71 -20.90 3.98 -7.86
CA ASN A 71 -22.08 3.51 -7.16
C ASN A 71 -21.87 2.10 -6.60
N PHE A 72 -21.84 1.97 -5.27
CA PHE A 72 -21.89 0.70 -4.55
C PHE A 72 -23.00 0.76 -3.50
N THR A 73 -23.44 -0.40 -3.03
CA THR A 73 -24.57 -0.55 -2.12
C THR A 73 -24.34 0.07 -0.73
N GLN A 74 -23.11 0.43 -0.36
CA GLN A 74 -22.80 1.02 0.93
C GLN A 74 -21.81 2.19 0.81
N THR A 75 -22.26 3.38 1.22
CA THR A 75 -21.46 4.60 1.27
C THR A 75 -20.96 4.88 2.68
N ASP A 76 -19.83 5.58 2.79
CA ASP A 76 -19.41 6.20 4.03
C ASP A 76 -19.94 7.64 4.16
N VAL A 77 -19.73 8.24 5.33
CA VAL A 77 -20.13 9.62 5.65
C VAL A 77 -19.40 10.70 4.82
N TYR A 78 -18.40 10.30 4.03
CA TYR A 78 -17.62 11.17 3.14
C TYR A 78 -17.99 11.01 1.67
N GLY A 79 -19.02 10.20 1.36
CA GLY A 79 -19.47 9.96 0.00
C GLY A 79 -18.58 9.01 -0.81
N GLY A 80 -17.68 8.27 -0.13
CA GLY A 80 -16.98 7.15 -0.76
C GLY A 80 -17.66 5.82 -0.48
N TYR A 81 -17.07 4.74 -0.99
CA TYR A 81 -17.68 3.41 -1.01
C TYR A 81 -16.91 2.40 -0.16
N LEU A 82 -17.64 1.62 0.62
CA LEU A 82 -17.09 0.52 1.42
C LEU A 82 -16.79 -0.70 0.55
N GLY A 83 -15.87 -1.57 1.00
CA GLY A 83 -15.49 -2.79 0.29
C GLY A 83 -14.57 -2.57 -0.91
N THR A 84 -13.79 -1.50 -0.91
CA THR A 84 -12.95 -1.07 -2.05
C THR A 84 -11.45 -1.28 -1.81
N VAL A 85 -11.07 -2.00 -0.75
CA VAL A 85 -9.67 -2.30 -0.43
C VAL A 85 -9.10 -3.29 -1.44
N GLY A 86 -8.09 -2.86 -2.18
CA GLY A 86 -7.42 -3.71 -3.14
C GLY A 86 -6.54 -4.80 -2.50
N ILE A 87 -6.34 -5.89 -3.23
CA ILE A 87 -5.32 -6.90 -2.93
C ILE A 87 -3.94 -6.31 -3.31
N PRO A 88 -2.87 -6.49 -2.51
CA PRO A 88 -2.75 -7.36 -1.34
C PRO A 88 -3.06 -6.68 0.01
N ALA A 89 -3.58 -5.45 0.03
CA ALA A 89 -3.85 -4.72 1.27
C ALA A 89 -4.92 -5.39 2.15
N THR A 90 -5.73 -6.28 1.58
CA THR A 90 -6.67 -7.15 2.30
C THR A 90 -5.97 -8.21 3.16
N SER A 91 -4.67 -8.49 2.99
CA SER A 91 -3.95 -9.49 3.81
C SER A 91 -3.91 -9.10 5.30
N PRO A 92 -4.07 -10.06 6.23
CA PRO A 92 -3.88 -9.79 7.66
C PRO A 92 -2.42 -9.50 8.03
N TYR A 93 -1.47 -9.99 7.21
CA TYR A 93 -0.03 -9.90 7.43
C TYR A 93 0.64 -8.67 6.81
N VAL A 94 -0.14 -7.72 6.31
CA VAL A 94 0.36 -6.43 5.83
C VAL A 94 -0.25 -5.28 6.63
N ILE A 95 0.47 -4.17 6.67
CA ILE A 95 -0.02 -2.88 7.18
C ILE A 95 -0.61 -2.14 5.98
N ALA A 96 -1.92 -2.11 5.87
CA ALA A 96 -2.64 -1.35 4.85
C ALA A 96 -2.79 0.11 5.28
N VAL A 97 -2.48 1.03 4.38
CA VAL A 97 -2.43 2.45 4.67
C VAL A 97 -3.42 3.23 3.79
N GLY A 98 -4.37 3.91 4.42
CA GLY A 98 -5.25 4.86 3.75
C GLY A 98 -4.62 6.25 3.63
N ALA A 99 -5.15 7.08 2.74
CA ALA A 99 -4.60 8.41 2.45
C ALA A 99 -5.47 9.52 3.04
N LEU A 100 -4.84 10.50 3.70
CA LEU A 100 -5.47 11.75 4.15
C LEU A 100 -4.91 12.99 3.44
N THR A 101 -5.70 14.07 3.45
CA THR A 101 -5.32 15.41 2.99
C THR A 101 -4.30 16.03 3.95
N SER A 102 -3.11 16.31 3.43
CA SER A 102 -1.97 16.76 4.26
C SER A 102 -1.59 18.22 4.07
N LYS A 103 -2.10 18.87 3.01
CA LYS A 103 -1.83 20.28 2.71
C LYS A 103 -3.10 20.98 2.23
N PRO A 104 -3.33 22.25 2.62
CA PRO A 104 -4.34 23.08 1.97
C PRO A 104 -3.85 23.39 0.56
N ILE A 105 -4.73 23.32 -0.43
CA ILE A 105 -4.40 23.56 -1.83
C ILE A 105 -5.38 24.60 -2.37
N ASP A 106 -4.83 25.65 -2.98
CA ASP A 106 -5.59 26.76 -3.57
C ASP A 106 -6.14 26.43 -4.97
N ILE A 107 -5.86 25.22 -5.47
CA ILE A 107 -6.41 24.69 -6.73
C ILE A 107 -7.71 23.96 -6.41
N ILE A 108 -8.81 24.66 -6.63
CA ILE A 108 -10.17 24.17 -6.44
C ILE A 108 -10.51 23.24 -7.62
N THR A 109 -10.45 21.94 -7.39
CA THR A 109 -11.22 21.00 -8.22
C THR A 109 -12.52 20.70 -7.48
N SER A 110 -13.60 20.39 -8.19
CA SER A 110 -14.90 20.03 -7.63
C SER A 110 -14.87 18.78 -6.72
N LYS A 111 -13.70 18.14 -6.56
CA LYS A 111 -13.44 16.93 -5.74
C LYS A 111 -12.35 17.13 -4.67
N SER A 112 -11.77 18.31 -4.54
CA SER A 112 -10.75 18.55 -3.51
C SER A 112 -11.42 18.65 -2.14
N PHE A 113 -11.43 17.57 -1.37
CA PHE A 113 -11.57 17.65 0.09
C PHE A 113 -10.31 18.33 0.65
N ILE A 114 -10.29 19.66 0.57
CA ILE A 114 -9.19 20.53 1.04
C ILE A 114 -9.10 20.58 2.58
N ASP A 115 -10.03 19.95 3.28
CA ASP A 115 -10.03 19.84 4.73
C ASP A 115 -8.83 19.03 5.20
N LEU A 116 -7.87 19.71 5.84
CA LEU A 116 -6.69 19.08 6.42
C LEU A 116 -7.09 17.95 7.37
N GLY A 117 -6.44 16.80 7.20
CA GLY A 117 -6.68 15.61 8.01
C GLY A 117 -7.91 14.80 7.60
N LYS A 118 -8.72 15.25 6.64
CA LYS A 118 -9.83 14.46 6.10
C LYS A 118 -9.32 13.35 5.17
N ILE A 119 -10.09 12.27 5.05
CA ILE A 119 -9.75 11.17 4.15
C ILE A 119 -9.73 11.68 2.71
N ALA A 120 -8.74 11.26 1.93
CA ALA A 120 -8.68 11.58 0.50
C ALA A 120 -9.82 10.85 -0.23
N TYR A 121 -10.46 11.51 -1.20
CA TYR A 121 -11.64 10.95 -1.88
C TYR A 121 -11.38 9.56 -2.48
N PHE A 122 -10.20 9.37 -3.06
CA PHE A 122 -9.74 8.13 -3.70
C PHE A 122 -9.30 7.03 -2.71
N SER A 123 -9.19 7.31 -1.41
CA SER A 123 -8.69 6.30 -0.46
C SER A 123 -9.70 5.16 -0.35
N SER A 124 -9.29 3.94 -0.69
CA SER A 124 -10.11 2.75 -0.50
C SER A 124 -10.57 2.59 0.96
N ARG A 125 -11.78 2.06 1.14
CA ARG A 125 -12.38 1.75 2.45
C ARG A 125 -12.66 0.27 2.58
N GLY A 126 -12.50 -0.26 3.78
CA GLY A 126 -12.94 -1.60 4.12
C GLY A 126 -14.48 -1.73 4.13
N PRO A 127 -15.03 -2.83 4.66
CA PRO A 127 -14.30 -4.00 5.15
C PRO A 127 -13.56 -4.74 4.03
N THR A 128 -12.70 -5.68 4.39
CA THR A 128 -12.33 -6.75 3.46
C THR A 128 -13.54 -7.63 3.17
N ARG A 129 -13.45 -8.46 2.14
CA ARG A 129 -14.43 -9.51 1.82
C ARG A 129 -14.94 -10.33 3.03
N ASP A 130 -14.06 -10.60 4.00
CA ASP A 130 -14.33 -11.37 5.22
C ASP A 130 -14.64 -10.49 6.46
N GLY A 131 -14.96 -9.21 6.26
CA GLY A 131 -15.44 -8.32 7.31
C GLY A 131 -14.37 -7.64 8.17
N ARG A 132 -13.08 -7.91 7.92
CA ARG A 132 -11.98 -7.30 8.69
C ARG A 132 -11.88 -5.81 8.42
N ILE A 133 -11.41 -5.09 9.44
CA ILE A 133 -11.15 -3.66 9.35
C ILE A 133 -9.92 -3.42 8.47
N LYS A 134 -10.13 -2.62 7.42
CA LYS A 134 -9.08 -2.03 6.57
C LYS A 134 -9.50 -0.61 6.17
N PRO A 135 -8.55 0.32 5.94
CA PRO A 135 -7.10 0.18 6.15
C PRO A 135 -6.76 -0.08 7.63
N ASP A 136 -5.52 -0.41 7.95
CA ASP A 136 -5.10 -0.53 9.34
C ASP A 136 -4.87 0.86 9.95
N ILE A 137 -4.27 1.77 9.20
CA ILE A 137 -3.99 3.14 9.63
C ILE A 137 -4.12 4.10 8.44
N THR A 138 -4.24 5.40 8.70
CA THR A 138 -4.18 6.43 7.67
C THR A 138 -2.96 7.33 7.83
N ALA A 139 -2.44 7.85 6.72
CA ALA A 139 -1.28 8.74 6.71
C ALA A 139 -1.36 9.77 5.57
N PRO A 140 -0.61 10.88 5.65
CA PRO A 140 -0.49 11.87 4.57
C PRO A 140 -0.28 11.22 3.20
N GLY A 141 -1.26 11.35 2.31
CA GLY A 141 -1.21 10.75 0.97
C GLY A 141 -1.73 11.64 -0.15
N TYR A 142 -2.37 12.76 0.19
CA TYR A 142 -2.85 13.71 -0.80
C TYR A 142 -2.00 14.99 -0.75
N TYR A 143 -1.37 15.30 -1.88
CA TYR A 143 -0.39 16.38 -2.12
C TYR A 143 0.87 16.30 -1.24
N VAL A 144 1.53 15.13 -1.25
CA VAL A 144 2.81 14.91 -0.59
C VAL A 144 3.95 15.32 -1.53
N LEU A 145 4.83 16.21 -1.05
CA LEU A 145 6.04 16.63 -1.76
C LEU A 145 7.16 15.60 -1.50
N SER A 146 7.76 15.05 -2.55
CA SER A 146 8.88 14.11 -2.44
C SER A 146 9.85 14.25 -3.61
N ALA A 147 10.96 13.51 -3.58
CA ALA A 147 11.99 13.55 -4.61
C ALA A 147 11.46 13.13 -5.98
N LEU A 148 11.85 13.85 -7.03
CA LEU A 148 11.58 13.48 -8.42
C LEU A 148 12.76 12.66 -8.97
N ALA A 149 12.51 11.37 -9.21
CA ALA A 149 13.53 10.43 -9.71
C ALA A 149 14.25 10.95 -10.96
N GLY A 150 15.58 10.77 -10.99
CA GLY A 150 16.42 11.23 -12.09
C GLY A 150 16.72 12.73 -12.10
N THR A 151 16.35 13.46 -11.04
CA THR A 151 16.58 14.91 -10.93
C THR A 151 16.99 15.29 -9.50
N SER A 152 17.42 16.54 -9.31
CA SER A 152 17.60 17.18 -7.99
C SER A 152 16.34 17.91 -7.50
N ASN A 153 15.21 17.76 -8.21
CA ASN A 153 13.98 18.47 -7.94
C ASN A 153 13.02 17.66 -7.06
N TYR A 154 11.98 18.34 -6.58
CA TYR A 154 10.87 17.73 -5.86
C TYR A 154 9.59 17.81 -6.69
N ILE A 155 8.69 16.86 -6.45
CA ILE A 155 7.38 16.81 -7.08
C ILE A 155 6.31 16.50 -6.04
N THR A 156 5.15 17.13 -6.18
CA THR A 156 3.99 16.82 -5.38
C THR A 156 3.15 15.76 -6.08
N LYS A 157 2.80 14.68 -5.37
CA LYS A 157 1.94 13.61 -5.87
C LYS A 157 0.83 13.27 -4.88
N ALA A 158 -0.15 12.51 -5.37
CA ALA A 158 -1.33 12.07 -4.66
C ALA A 158 -1.49 10.55 -4.80
N GLY A 159 -1.85 9.88 -3.72
CA GLY A 159 -2.17 8.46 -3.71
C GLY A 159 -1.95 7.82 -2.34
N THR A 160 -2.59 6.68 -2.08
CA THR A 160 -2.18 5.79 -0.99
C THR A 160 -0.72 5.33 -1.16
N SER A 161 -0.22 5.31 -2.40
CA SER A 161 1.22 5.16 -2.73
C SER A 161 2.13 6.21 -2.08
N MET A 162 1.61 7.39 -1.73
CA MET A 162 2.34 8.41 -0.98
C MET A 162 2.16 8.25 0.54
N ALA A 163 1.02 7.72 0.99
CA ALA A 163 0.76 7.44 2.40
C ALA A 163 1.57 6.23 2.93
N SER A 164 1.64 5.15 2.15
CA SER A 164 2.38 3.94 2.48
C SER A 164 3.85 4.19 2.87
N PRO A 165 4.67 4.94 2.11
CA PRO A 165 6.05 5.20 2.51
C PRO A 165 6.19 6.10 3.75
N VAL A 166 5.19 6.93 4.08
CA VAL A 166 5.17 7.67 5.36
C VAL A 166 5.12 6.69 6.52
N VAL A 167 4.20 5.72 6.47
CA VAL A 167 4.10 4.68 7.50
C VAL A 167 5.33 3.77 7.48
N ALA A 168 5.89 3.46 6.32
CA ALA A 168 7.12 2.66 6.24
C ALA A 168 8.31 3.33 6.96
N GLY A 169 8.50 4.65 6.81
CA GLY A 169 9.53 5.39 7.54
C GLY A 169 9.28 5.47 9.05
N ILE A 170 8.03 5.49 9.46
CA ILE A 170 7.62 5.40 10.87
C ILE A 170 7.94 4.01 11.44
N VAL A 171 7.63 2.94 10.70
CA VAL A 171 7.96 1.57 11.09
C VAL A 171 9.48 1.34 11.12
N ALA A 172 10.25 1.94 10.22
CA ALA A 172 11.70 1.88 10.25
C ALA A 172 12.27 2.45 11.57
N GLN A 173 11.74 3.57 12.07
CA GLN A 173 12.13 4.12 13.37
C GLN A 173 11.74 3.22 14.55
N LEU A 174 10.58 2.55 14.48
CA LEU A 174 10.20 1.55 15.48
C LEU A 174 11.18 0.38 15.50
N LEU A 175 11.59 -0.10 14.33
CA LEU A 175 12.53 -1.21 14.18
C LEU A 175 13.98 -0.81 14.54
N GLU A 176 14.34 0.47 14.41
CA GLU A 176 15.62 0.99 14.91
C GLU A 176 15.70 0.88 16.45
N VAL A 177 14.59 1.15 17.14
CA VAL A 177 14.52 1.00 18.61
C VAL A 177 14.41 -0.47 19.02
N ASN A 178 13.61 -1.27 18.30
CA ASN A 178 13.43 -2.68 18.58
C ASN A 178 13.28 -3.49 17.28
N SER A 179 14.36 -4.12 16.85
CA SER A 179 14.40 -4.91 15.62
C SER A 179 13.68 -6.27 15.70
N ASN A 180 13.21 -6.67 16.90
CA ASN A 180 12.48 -7.92 17.12
C ASN A 180 10.96 -7.75 16.97
N LEU A 181 10.47 -6.55 16.67
CA LEU A 181 9.04 -6.32 16.49
C LEU A 181 8.51 -7.08 15.27
N ASP A 182 7.49 -7.91 15.49
CA ASP A 182 6.74 -8.53 14.40
C ASP A 182 5.66 -7.59 13.84
N VAL A 183 5.05 -7.97 12.72
CA VAL A 183 4.02 -7.15 12.05
C VAL A 183 2.79 -6.89 12.94
N PHE A 184 2.41 -7.83 13.81
CA PHE A 184 1.24 -7.66 14.68
C PHE A 184 1.55 -6.71 15.82
N GLN A 185 2.76 -6.80 16.39
CA GLN A 185 3.26 -5.87 17.38
C GLN A 185 3.30 -4.46 16.78
N VAL A 186 3.89 -4.27 15.59
CA VAL A 186 3.90 -2.96 14.91
C VAL A 186 2.49 -2.43 14.70
N LYS A 187 1.54 -3.25 14.23
CA LYS A 187 0.13 -2.84 14.07
C LYS A 187 -0.50 -2.42 15.39
N ASP A 188 -0.21 -3.14 16.47
CA ASP A 188 -0.67 -2.79 17.82
C ASP A 188 -0.10 -1.43 18.26
N ILE A 189 1.20 -1.17 18.06
CA ILE A 189 1.82 0.15 18.34
C ILE A 189 1.06 1.24 17.58
N LEU A 190 0.97 1.10 16.25
CA LEU A 190 0.36 2.11 15.38
C LEU A 190 -1.11 2.36 15.75
N SER A 191 -1.84 1.32 16.16
CA SER A 191 -3.24 1.44 16.57
C SER A 191 -3.39 2.17 17.91
N LYS A 192 -2.54 1.89 18.90
CA LYS A 192 -2.61 2.49 20.23
C LYS A 192 -2.18 3.96 20.25
N THR A 193 -1.33 4.35 19.30
CA THR A 193 -0.83 5.73 19.19
C THR A 193 -1.53 6.53 18.10
N ALA A 194 -2.48 5.92 17.40
CA ALA A 194 -3.26 6.58 16.37
C ALA A 194 -4.01 7.80 16.94
N LEU A 195 -4.04 8.88 16.18
CA LEU A 195 -4.83 10.04 16.49
C LEU A 195 -6.27 9.85 16.00
N SER A 196 -7.20 10.28 16.82
CA SER A 196 -8.61 10.46 16.50
C SER A 196 -8.98 11.94 16.55
N ASP A 197 -9.87 12.38 15.68
CA ASP A 197 -10.43 13.72 15.73
C ASP A 197 -11.87 13.74 15.18
N SER A 198 -12.41 14.95 14.97
CA SER A 198 -13.75 15.13 14.43
C SER A 198 -13.96 14.52 13.03
N TYR A 199 -12.89 14.24 12.28
CA TYR A 199 -12.99 13.52 11.01
C TYR A 199 -12.91 12.00 11.17
N THR A 200 -12.34 11.46 12.24
CA THR A 200 -12.25 10.00 12.36
C THR A 200 -13.53 9.38 12.88
N PHE A 201 -14.37 10.16 13.57
CA PHE A 201 -15.51 9.67 14.34
C PHE A 201 -15.08 8.53 15.29
N THR A 202 -15.98 7.59 15.58
CA THR A 202 -15.68 6.40 16.37
C THR A 202 -14.73 5.48 15.62
N LEU A 203 -13.64 5.11 16.29
CA LEU A 203 -12.63 4.18 15.79
C LEU A 203 -12.69 2.84 16.58
N PRO A 204 -12.26 1.73 15.99
CA PRO A 204 -11.83 1.61 14.59
C PRO A 204 -13.03 1.61 13.62
N ASN A 205 -12.81 1.99 12.38
CA ASN A 205 -13.84 1.95 11.32
C ASN A 205 -13.24 1.66 9.94
N TYR A 206 -14.12 1.44 8.96
CA TYR A 206 -13.73 1.05 7.61
C TYR A 206 -13.12 2.18 6.75
N THR A 207 -13.14 3.43 7.21
CA THR A 207 -12.58 4.57 6.48
C THR A 207 -11.17 4.92 6.98
N TYR A 208 -10.98 4.98 8.29
CA TYR A 208 -9.73 5.40 8.92
C TYR A 208 -8.94 4.26 9.56
N GLY A 209 -9.48 3.04 9.56
CA GLY A 209 -8.87 1.94 10.29
C GLY A 209 -8.86 2.23 11.78
N TYR A 210 -7.68 2.17 12.38
CA TYR A 210 -7.46 2.55 13.78
C TYR A 210 -7.20 4.05 13.98
N GLY A 211 -7.12 4.85 12.93
CA GLY A 211 -6.98 6.31 13.01
C GLY A 211 -5.85 6.86 12.16
N LYS A 212 -5.34 8.04 12.52
CA LYS A 212 -4.25 8.73 11.82
C LYS A 212 -2.93 8.36 12.46
N VAL A 213 -1.96 7.96 11.66
CA VAL A 213 -0.64 7.54 12.16
C VAL A 213 -0.01 8.66 12.97
N SER A 214 0.50 8.31 14.15
CA SER A 214 1.22 9.23 15.02
C SER A 214 2.19 8.43 15.89
N ILE A 215 3.43 8.90 15.94
CA ILE A 215 4.46 8.42 16.85
C ILE A 215 5.04 9.63 17.53
N THR A 216 5.16 9.54 18.85
CA THR A 216 5.78 10.55 19.71
C THR A 216 6.98 9.94 20.42
N PRO A 217 7.91 10.72 20.99
CA PRO A 217 9.02 10.14 21.75
C PRO A 217 8.57 9.20 22.89
N SER A 218 7.42 9.44 23.50
CA SER A 218 6.85 8.56 24.53
C SER A 218 6.33 7.23 23.99
N THR A 219 6.01 7.14 22.69
CA THR A 219 5.65 5.88 22.02
C THR A 219 6.74 4.83 22.16
N PHE A 220 8.02 5.23 22.14
CA PHE A 220 9.15 4.30 22.30
C PHE A 220 9.23 3.68 23.71
N ASN A 221 8.63 4.31 24.73
CA ASN A 221 8.59 3.75 26.08
C ASN A 221 7.61 2.58 26.21
N LEU A 222 6.67 2.43 25.27
CA LEU A 222 5.74 1.31 25.25
C LEU A 222 6.44 0.00 24.86
N PHE A 223 7.62 0.08 24.23
CA PHE A 223 8.36 -1.06 23.70
C PHE A 223 9.86 -0.83 23.88
N PRO A 224 10.41 -1.11 25.09
CA PRO A 224 11.81 -0.87 25.37
C PRO A 224 12.71 -1.65 24.42
N ALA A 225 13.83 -1.03 24.05
CA ALA A 225 14.85 -1.65 23.23
C ALA A 225 15.24 -3.01 23.82
N THR A 226 15.13 -4.08 23.04
CA THR A 226 15.90 -5.28 23.34
C THR A 226 17.36 -4.90 23.16
N SER A 227 18.16 -4.98 24.22
CA SER A 227 19.61 -4.74 24.13
C SER A 227 20.13 -5.44 22.87
N PRO A 228 20.82 -4.74 21.95
CA PRO A 228 21.41 -5.41 20.82
C PRO A 228 22.32 -6.49 21.40
N SER A 229 22.05 -7.75 21.09
CA SER A 229 23.00 -8.83 21.35
C SER A 229 24.24 -8.48 20.55
N ASN A 230 25.17 -7.76 21.18
CA ASN A 230 26.47 -7.46 20.65
C ASN A 230 27.09 -8.83 20.33
N PRO A 231 27.36 -9.16 19.05
CA PRO A 231 28.13 -10.35 18.74
C PRO A 231 29.46 -10.18 19.48
N GLN A 232 29.75 -11.09 20.41
CA GLN A 232 30.97 -11.01 21.20
C GLN A 232 32.17 -10.81 20.28
N THR A 233 32.98 -9.82 20.64
CA THR A 233 34.31 -9.58 20.09
C THR A 233 35.17 -10.83 20.26
N THR A 234 35.16 -11.72 19.27
CA THR A 234 36.22 -12.71 19.08
C THR A 234 37.22 -12.12 18.09
N SER A 235 38.33 -11.63 18.63
CA SER A 235 39.53 -11.27 17.89
C SER A 235 40.05 -12.47 17.10
N ALA A 236 39.95 -12.43 15.78
CA ALA A 236 40.69 -13.30 14.87
C ALA A 236 41.07 -12.51 13.60
N SER A 237 42.31 -12.68 13.19
CA SER A 237 43.12 -11.89 12.28
C SER A 237 42.80 -12.06 10.78
N SER A 238 42.89 -10.94 10.06
CA SER A 238 43.31 -10.77 8.65
C SER A 238 43.00 -11.86 7.61
N GLY A 239 42.03 -11.57 6.74
CA GLY A 239 41.85 -12.20 5.42
C GLY A 239 40.73 -11.48 4.66
N GLY A 240 41.07 -10.71 3.63
CA GLY A 240 40.18 -9.73 3.00
C GLY A 240 39.06 -10.30 2.13
N ALA A 241 37.89 -9.64 2.19
CA ALA A 241 36.87 -9.65 1.14
C ALA A 241 36.02 -8.37 1.26
N SER A 242 35.83 -7.68 0.14
CA SER A 242 35.21 -6.36 -0.01
C SER A 242 33.70 -6.37 0.25
N SER A 243 33.24 -5.49 1.14
CA SER A 243 31.83 -5.16 1.42
C SER A 243 31.51 -3.74 0.94
N GLY A 244 30.60 -3.60 -0.03
CA GLY A 244 30.07 -2.30 -0.47
C GLY A 244 28.90 -1.86 0.43
N GLY A 245 29.23 -1.19 1.53
CA GLY A 245 28.28 -0.42 2.36
C GLY A 245 28.17 1.03 1.89
N GLY A 246 27.03 1.66 2.21
CA GLY A 246 26.71 3.02 1.80
C GLY A 246 27.49 4.14 2.51
N GLY A 247 27.01 5.35 2.29
CA GLY A 247 27.48 6.61 2.87
C GLY A 247 27.15 7.72 1.89
N GLY A 248 26.38 8.75 2.24
CA GLY A 248 26.78 9.70 3.28
C GLY A 248 27.76 10.70 2.64
N CYS A 249 27.31 11.93 2.41
CA CYS A 249 28.05 12.98 1.72
C CYS A 249 29.31 13.42 2.49
N SER A 250 30.45 13.58 1.81
CA SER A 250 31.27 14.82 1.83
C SER A 250 32.35 14.79 0.73
N MET A 251 32.60 15.98 0.14
CA MET A 251 33.48 16.20 -1.01
C MET A 251 34.97 16.08 -0.68
N LEU A 252 35.74 15.48 -1.60
CA LEU A 252 37.07 15.96 -2.02
C LEU A 252 37.31 15.66 -3.51
N GLN A 253 38.10 16.54 -4.13
CA GLN A 253 38.23 16.77 -5.57
C GLN A 253 39.17 15.80 -6.32
N TYR A 254 38.94 15.76 -7.63
CA TYR A 254 39.91 15.73 -8.74
C TYR A 254 40.14 14.42 -9.53
N THR A 255 39.55 14.47 -10.74
CA THR A 255 39.98 14.00 -12.08
C THR A 255 40.33 12.54 -12.39
N ASP A 256 39.52 12.04 -13.32
CA ASP A 256 39.90 11.51 -14.65
C ASP A 256 39.92 10.00 -14.93
N LEU A 257 39.10 9.70 -15.96
CA LEU A 257 39.32 8.84 -17.12
C LEU A 257 39.28 7.30 -17.00
N THR A 258 38.16 6.79 -17.53
CA THR A 258 38.02 5.70 -18.52
C THR A 258 38.26 4.23 -18.13
N PHE A 259 37.36 3.38 -18.69
CA PHE A 259 37.44 1.96 -19.11
C PHE A 259 36.21 1.18 -18.58
N ILE A 260 35.09 1.05 -19.30
CA ILE A 260 34.80 0.21 -20.49
C ILE A 260 34.56 -1.30 -20.17
N LEU A 261 33.31 -1.70 -20.45
CA LEU A 261 32.76 -2.96 -20.98
C LEU A 261 32.42 -4.22 -20.12
N LEU A 262 31.13 -4.58 -20.21
CA LEU A 262 30.48 -5.88 -20.54
C LEU A 262 30.67 -7.13 -19.64
N SER A 263 29.56 -7.66 -19.11
CA SER A 263 28.87 -8.89 -19.62
C SER A 263 27.84 -9.46 -18.62
N LEU A 264 26.75 -10.02 -19.17
CA LEU A 264 25.72 -10.81 -18.46
C LEU A 264 26.30 -12.16 -17.97
N LEU A 265 25.88 -12.63 -16.78
CA LEU A 265 25.20 -13.94 -16.65
C LEU A 265 24.52 -14.11 -15.26
N THR A 266 23.39 -14.79 -15.31
CA THR A 266 22.43 -15.23 -14.27
C THR A 266 23.02 -15.98 -13.06
N VAL A 267 22.44 -15.75 -11.87
CA VAL A 267 22.36 -16.76 -10.79
C VAL A 267 20.89 -16.94 -10.40
N ILE A 268 20.37 -18.14 -10.65
CA ILE A 268 19.09 -18.68 -10.17
C ILE A 268 19.34 -19.28 -8.78
N ILE A 269 18.53 -18.93 -7.78
CA ILE A 269 18.48 -19.66 -6.50
C ILE A 269 17.07 -20.22 -6.32
N LEU A 270 16.93 -21.54 -6.54
CA LEU A 270 15.82 -22.35 -6.05
C LEU A 270 16.15 -22.78 -4.61
N ARG A 271 15.29 -22.43 -3.64
CA ARG A 271 15.29 -23.08 -2.32
C ARG A 271 13.89 -23.55 -1.93
N LYS A 272 13.82 -24.85 -1.70
CA LYS A 272 12.71 -25.66 -1.19
C LYS A 272 12.41 -25.26 0.26
N LEU A 273 11.22 -24.72 0.55
CA LEU A 273 10.75 -24.50 1.92
C LEU A 273 9.85 -25.67 2.34
N ASN A 274 10.43 -26.60 3.11
CA ASN A 274 9.68 -27.63 3.82
C ASN A 274 8.96 -26.98 5.03
N ARG A 275 7.64 -27.20 5.13
CA ARG A 275 6.82 -26.87 6.31
C ARG A 275 7.23 -27.70 7.54
N ARG A 276 7.34 -27.04 8.69
CA ARG A 276 7.10 -27.52 10.06
C ARG A 276 6.45 -26.31 10.76
N PHE A 277 5.28 -26.37 11.39
CA PHE A 277 4.88 -27.20 12.52
C PHE A 277 3.39 -27.58 12.48
N ALA A 278 3.05 -28.55 13.32
CA ALA A 278 1.75 -29.16 13.58
C ALA A 278 0.70 -28.17 14.13
#